data_AF-A0A660LVC6-F1
#
_entry.id   AF-A0A660LVC6-F1
#
_cell.length_a   1.000
_cell.length_b   1.000
_cell.length_c   1.000
_cell.angle_alpha   90.00
_cell.angle_beta   90.00
_cell.angle_gamma   90.00
#
_symmetry.space_group_name_H-M   'P 1'
#
loop_
_entity.id
_entity.type
_entity.pdbx_description
1 polymer ?
#
loop_
_entity_poly.entity_id
_entity_poly.type
_entity_poly.pdbx_seq_one_letter_code
_entity_poly.pdbx_strand_id
1 'polypeptide(L)'
;MKSPVTITIRKANENDFNFVVHLMDQALDSFYGGDHQAHAQRIFAAHINDNVDSVGQFSTGQYMFIAEINHHPAGMIHLVIKKQATVKISPLIVAPDYRGKFGIGSKLISYAEDFARQHHARQLYCTVAAQNQSTLKFLLRKGFHLAGKAQDHYKPGIDECMLYKPLGQSTTLDPSVISIVPFDEEKHAAVVRQLILSRVGGDFYGVDDAWVDALFASYQRRESRDVNAKYKLIFIAEQDDEVVGVVVATPKKGQSIKIMPLVTNSDTAFESLLINLPTVLVNYGRKLYIHLVPEPQQITYLQRHGWVIEGLLPGAYAPGIIVQQWGLSIQKEPATRKMRIKKPYYDAIMSGCKTLEVRVGYGSIKRLRAGELLRLETSYESGTVQIKSIRVYSDFTKLLATEDWRQIVPQAKDKVEAIQILRKIYPPHKENLGVHAIEVVKI
;
A
#
# COMPACT_ATOMS: atom_id res chain seq x y z
N MET A 1 -34.83 5.86 -16.80
CA MET A 1 -33.62 6.49 -16.22
C MET A 1 -33.75 6.44 -14.71
N LYS A 2 -32.75 5.92 -13.97
CA LYS A 2 -32.81 5.97 -12.49
C LYS A 2 -32.49 7.39 -12.06
N SER A 3 -33.36 8.01 -11.25
CA SER A 3 -33.11 9.30 -10.64
C SER A 3 -31.75 9.28 -9.92
N PRO A 4 -30.93 10.35 -10.03
CA PRO A 4 -29.64 10.41 -9.36
C PRO A 4 -29.85 10.26 -7.85
N VAL A 5 -29.10 9.33 -7.24
CA VAL A 5 -29.15 9.09 -5.79
C VAL A 5 -28.48 10.26 -5.09
N THR A 6 -29.25 11.06 -4.36
CA THR A 6 -28.73 12.19 -3.58
C THR A 6 -28.25 11.68 -2.23
N ILE A 7 -26.99 12.00 -1.91
CA ILE A 7 -26.40 11.76 -0.58
C ILE A 7 -26.21 13.11 0.09
N THR A 8 -26.84 13.29 1.25
CA THR A 8 -26.71 14.44 2.13
C THR A 8 -25.93 14.05 3.39
N ILE A 9 -25.20 15.00 3.97
CA ILE A 9 -24.56 14.85 5.28
C ILE A 9 -25.08 15.97 6.16
N ARG A 10 -25.63 15.62 7.33
CA ARG A 10 -26.17 16.58 8.31
C ARG A 10 -25.66 16.26 9.71
N LYS A 11 -25.73 17.23 10.63
CA LYS A 11 -25.52 16.96 12.05
C LYS A 11 -26.54 15.93 12.54
N ALA A 12 -26.11 15.05 13.43
CA ALA A 12 -27.00 14.15 14.13
C ALA A 12 -27.94 14.96 15.05
N ASN A 13 -29.18 14.50 15.20
CA ASN A 13 -30.15 15.00 16.17
C ASN A 13 -30.65 13.84 17.03
N GLU A 14 -31.45 14.11 18.06
CA GLU A 14 -31.91 13.11 19.03
C GLU A 14 -32.57 11.87 18.40
N ASN A 15 -33.27 12.02 17.27
CA ASN A 15 -33.94 10.90 16.59
C ASN A 15 -32.95 9.89 15.98
N ASP A 16 -31.68 10.26 15.79
CA ASP A 16 -30.64 9.38 15.25
C ASP A 16 -30.05 8.43 16.30
N PHE A 17 -30.39 8.59 17.59
CA PHE A 17 -29.76 7.86 18.69
C PHE A 17 -29.81 6.33 18.51
N ASN A 18 -31.01 5.79 18.27
CA ASN A 18 -31.19 4.34 18.09
C ASN A 18 -30.42 3.81 16.87
N PHE A 19 -30.39 4.58 15.78
CA PHE A 19 -29.61 4.22 14.59
C PHE A 19 -28.11 4.17 14.91
N VAL A 20 -27.58 5.17 15.61
CA VAL A 20 -26.17 5.27 15.98
C VAL A 20 -25.74 4.13 16.89
N VAL A 21 -26.50 3.86 17.96
CA VAL A 21 -26.20 2.78 18.92
C VAL A 21 -26.16 1.44 18.20
N HIS A 22 -27.19 1.12 17.42
CA HIS A 22 -27.26 -0.12 16.66
C HIS A 22 -26.11 -0.24 15.64
N LEU A 23 -25.82 0.84 14.92
CA LEU A 23 -24.77 0.85 13.89
C LEU A 23 -23.38 0.65 14.49
N MET A 24 -23.09 1.26 15.65
CA MET A 24 -21.82 1.09 16.35
C MET A 24 -21.66 -0.31 16.91
N ASP A 25 -22.68 -0.82 17.60
CA ASP A 25 -22.67 -2.16 18.19
C ASP A 25 -22.39 -3.24 17.13
N GLN A 26 -23.12 -3.19 16.02
CA GLN A 26 -22.96 -4.14 14.92
C GLN A 26 -21.60 -4.02 14.21
N ALA A 27 -21.04 -2.82 14.08
CA ALA A 27 -19.84 -2.60 13.29
C ALA A 27 -18.53 -2.83 14.06
N LEU A 28 -18.53 -2.63 15.37
CA LEU A 28 -17.31 -2.63 16.18
C LEU A 28 -17.02 -3.97 16.86
N ASP A 29 -18.04 -4.75 17.22
CA ASP A 29 -17.91 -5.99 18.01
C ASP A 29 -16.88 -7.00 17.45
N SER A 30 -16.83 -7.14 16.13
CA SER A 30 -15.89 -8.04 15.47
C SER A 30 -14.42 -7.68 15.75
N PHE A 31 -14.10 -6.39 15.91
CA PHE A 31 -12.74 -5.88 15.95
C PHE A 31 -12.32 -5.29 17.30
N TYR A 32 -13.28 -4.86 18.11
CA TYR A 32 -13.04 -4.11 19.35
C TYR A 32 -13.74 -4.81 20.51
N GLY A 33 -13.04 -4.96 21.65
CA GLY A 33 -13.69 -5.36 22.90
C GLY A 33 -14.38 -4.18 23.60
N GLY A 34 -15.10 -4.47 24.67
CA GLY A 34 -15.78 -3.46 25.50
C GLY A 34 -17.25 -3.25 25.16
N ASP A 35 -17.86 -2.26 25.82
CA ASP A 35 -19.29 -1.93 25.66
C ASP A 35 -19.47 -0.83 24.59
N HIS A 36 -19.83 -1.26 23.38
CA HIS A 36 -20.03 -0.37 22.23
C HIS A 36 -21.28 0.49 22.35
N GLN A 37 -22.30 0.03 23.07
CA GLN A 37 -23.54 0.77 23.29
C GLN A 37 -23.30 1.91 24.28
N ALA A 38 -22.62 1.65 25.40
CA ALA A 38 -22.20 2.70 26.33
C ALA A 38 -21.24 3.69 25.65
N HIS A 39 -20.36 3.21 24.77
CA HIS A 39 -19.50 4.10 23.99
C HIS A 39 -20.32 5.03 23.08
N ALA A 40 -21.28 4.49 22.33
CA ALA A 40 -22.18 5.25 21.46
C ALA A 40 -22.98 6.29 22.25
N GLN A 41 -23.56 5.88 23.39
CA GLN A 41 -24.29 6.77 24.30
C GLN A 41 -23.45 7.97 24.72
N ARG A 42 -22.21 7.73 25.17
CA ARG A 42 -21.33 8.80 25.67
C ARG A 42 -20.98 9.82 24.58
N ILE A 43 -20.58 9.36 23.39
CA ILE A 43 -20.18 10.30 22.32
C ILE A 43 -21.37 11.02 21.71
N PHE A 44 -22.55 10.37 21.68
CA PHE A 44 -23.78 11.00 21.24
C PHE A 44 -24.25 12.06 22.23
N ALA A 45 -24.22 11.78 23.54
CA ALA A 45 -24.54 12.75 24.58
C ALA A 45 -23.63 13.98 24.52
N ALA A 46 -22.32 13.79 24.30
CA ALA A 46 -21.39 14.90 24.11
C ALA A 46 -21.72 15.76 22.88
N HIS A 47 -22.11 15.12 21.76
CA HIS A 47 -22.57 15.83 20.56
C HIS A 47 -23.84 16.65 20.80
N ILE A 48 -24.86 16.06 21.43
CA ILE A 48 -26.14 16.73 21.71
C ILE A 48 -25.98 17.86 22.72
N ASN A 49 -25.08 17.72 23.70
CA ASN A 49 -24.75 18.75 24.68
C ASN A 49 -23.79 19.80 24.09
N ASP A 50 -24.24 20.49 23.03
CA ASP A 50 -23.51 21.56 22.33
C ASP A 50 -22.11 21.17 21.86
N ASN A 51 -21.91 19.88 21.53
CA ASN A 51 -20.62 19.32 21.12
C ASN A 51 -19.56 19.37 22.23
N VAL A 52 -19.93 19.58 23.50
CA VAL A 52 -19.00 19.76 24.61
C VAL A 52 -18.51 18.40 25.12
N ASP A 53 -17.19 18.21 25.12
CA ASP A 53 -16.55 17.05 25.74
C ASP A 53 -16.13 17.34 27.18
N SER A 54 -17.06 17.17 28.12
CA SER A 54 -16.85 17.51 29.54
C SER A 54 -15.84 16.61 30.26
N VAL A 55 -15.58 15.42 29.74
CA VAL A 55 -14.65 14.43 30.33
C VAL A 55 -13.34 14.29 29.54
N GLY A 56 -13.28 14.87 28.34
CA GLY A 56 -12.13 14.80 27.46
C GLY A 56 -10.98 15.70 27.90
N GLN A 57 -9.89 15.11 28.40
CA GLN A 57 -8.71 15.87 28.82
C GLN A 57 -8.02 16.63 27.66
N PHE A 58 -8.02 16.05 26.46
CA PHE A 58 -7.37 16.60 25.26
C PHE A 58 -8.34 16.95 24.13
N SER A 59 -9.65 16.81 24.36
CA SER A 59 -10.67 17.23 23.40
C SER A 59 -11.11 18.66 23.69
N THR A 60 -11.62 19.34 22.67
CA THR A 60 -12.40 20.58 22.83
C THR A 60 -13.83 20.45 22.34
N GLY A 61 -14.12 19.47 21.47
CA GLY A 61 -15.50 19.14 21.13
C GLY A 61 -15.68 17.84 20.35
N GLN A 62 -16.91 17.32 20.36
CA GLN A 62 -17.33 16.06 19.75
C GLN A 62 -18.53 16.31 18.83
N TYR A 63 -18.37 15.97 17.55
CA TYR A 63 -19.33 16.29 16.50
C TYR A 63 -19.71 15.02 15.75
N MET A 64 -21.01 14.77 15.64
CA MET A 64 -21.55 13.61 14.93
C MET A 64 -22.36 14.05 13.72
N PHE A 65 -22.12 13.38 12.60
CA PHE A 65 -22.81 13.62 11.35
C PHE A 65 -23.35 12.33 10.77
N ILE A 66 -24.55 12.41 10.20
CA ILE A 66 -25.27 11.31 9.57
C ILE A 66 -25.24 11.52 8.06
N ALA A 67 -24.82 10.50 7.32
CA ALA A 67 -25.02 10.44 5.88
C ALA A 67 -26.37 9.80 5.58
N GLU A 68 -27.15 10.44 4.73
CA GLU A 68 -28.47 9.96 4.33
C GLU A 68 -28.53 9.69 2.83
N ILE A 69 -29.36 8.71 2.46
CA ILE A 69 -29.78 8.47 1.08
C ILE A 69 -31.28 8.58 1.04
N ASN A 70 -31.80 9.51 0.23
CA ASN A 70 -33.25 9.77 0.13
C ASN A 70 -33.89 9.92 1.53
N HIS A 71 -33.26 10.68 2.42
CA HIS A 71 -33.68 10.91 3.81
C HIS A 71 -33.62 9.69 4.76
N HIS A 72 -33.05 8.57 4.32
CA HIS A 72 -32.80 7.41 5.19
C HIS A 72 -31.33 7.39 5.67
N PRO A 73 -31.07 7.24 6.98
CA PRO A 73 -29.72 7.08 7.51
C PRO A 73 -28.98 5.90 6.88
N ALA A 74 -27.79 6.17 6.36
CA ALA A 74 -26.97 5.21 5.59
C ALA A 74 -25.53 5.11 6.10
N GLY A 75 -25.13 5.98 7.03
CA GLY A 75 -23.85 5.92 7.73
C GLY A 75 -23.67 7.08 8.69
N MET A 76 -22.58 7.05 9.44
CA MET A 76 -22.20 8.09 10.39
C MET A 76 -20.70 8.38 10.33
N ILE A 77 -20.34 9.58 10.75
CA ILE A 77 -18.97 9.93 11.13
C ILE A 77 -18.99 10.75 12.42
N HIS A 78 -18.11 10.39 13.34
CA HIS A 78 -17.88 11.13 14.56
C HIS A 78 -16.47 11.72 14.56
N LEU A 79 -16.39 13.04 14.77
CA LEU A 79 -15.20 13.86 14.69
C LEU A 79 -14.93 14.50 16.05
N VAL A 80 -13.72 14.32 16.57
CA VAL A 80 -13.31 14.89 17.85
C VAL A 80 -12.21 15.92 17.63
N ILE A 81 -12.49 17.18 17.94
CA ILE A 81 -11.50 18.26 17.89
C ILE A 81 -10.57 18.11 19.08
N LYS A 82 -9.26 18.15 18.83
CA LYS A 82 -8.22 18.07 19.85
C LYS A 82 -7.59 19.43 20.11
N LYS A 83 -7.19 19.66 21.37
CA LYS A 83 -6.49 20.88 21.81
C LYS A 83 -5.24 21.17 20.98
N GLN A 84 -4.61 20.15 20.44
CA GLN A 84 -3.41 20.23 19.63
C GLN A 84 -3.70 20.58 18.17
N ALA A 85 -4.83 21.20 17.79
CA ALA A 85 -5.17 21.52 16.40
C ALA A 85 -5.14 20.29 15.45
N THR A 86 -5.78 19.21 15.88
CA THR A 86 -5.98 17.99 15.09
C THR A 86 -7.41 17.49 15.24
N VAL A 87 -7.88 16.68 14.31
CA VAL A 87 -9.22 16.07 14.40
C VAL A 87 -9.11 14.54 14.36
N LYS A 88 -9.68 13.87 15.36
CA LYS A 88 -9.78 12.40 15.41
C LYS A 88 -11.08 11.95 14.75
N ILE A 89 -11.03 10.94 13.88
CA ILE A 89 -12.21 10.19 13.43
C ILE A 89 -12.40 8.99 14.35
N SER A 90 -13.55 8.88 15.03
CA SER A 90 -13.79 7.82 16.02
C SER A 90 -15.27 7.66 16.38
N PRO A 91 -16.11 6.96 15.59
CA PRO A 91 -15.77 6.21 14.37
C PRO A 91 -16.33 6.82 13.06
N LEU A 92 -15.94 6.22 11.93
CA LEU A 92 -16.64 6.35 10.64
C LEU A 92 -17.24 4.99 10.29
N ILE A 93 -18.57 4.91 10.11
CA ILE A 93 -19.26 3.66 9.84
C ILE A 93 -20.27 3.87 8.71
N VAL A 94 -20.23 3.00 7.69
CA VAL A 94 -21.29 2.91 6.67
C VAL A 94 -22.17 1.71 7.01
N ALA A 95 -23.49 1.92 7.01
CA ALA A 95 -24.45 0.86 7.30
C ALA A 95 -24.31 -0.30 6.30
N PRO A 96 -24.41 -1.57 6.74
CA PRO A 96 -24.10 -2.75 5.91
C PRO A 96 -24.74 -2.73 4.52
N ASP A 97 -26.02 -2.37 4.44
CA ASP A 97 -26.80 -2.36 3.20
C ASP A 97 -26.31 -1.36 2.15
N TYR A 98 -25.51 -0.38 2.58
CA TYR A 98 -24.98 0.70 1.75
C TYR A 98 -23.47 0.59 1.49
N ARG A 99 -22.77 -0.37 2.10
CA ARG A 99 -21.32 -0.56 1.92
C ARG A 99 -20.99 -0.84 0.45
N GLY A 100 -19.96 -0.15 -0.06
CA GLY A 100 -19.53 -0.28 -1.45
C GLY A 100 -20.51 0.34 -2.48
N LYS A 101 -21.62 0.94 -2.02
CA LYS A 101 -22.62 1.58 -2.88
C LYS A 101 -22.57 3.10 -2.69
N PHE A 102 -22.91 3.82 -3.76
CA PHE A 102 -23.13 5.28 -3.79
C PHE A 102 -21.95 6.18 -3.34
N GLY A 103 -20.84 5.63 -2.84
CA GLY A 103 -19.66 6.39 -2.42
C GLY A 103 -19.79 7.06 -1.05
N ILE A 104 -20.69 6.60 -0.17
CA ILE A 104 -20.98 7.22 1.14
C ILE A 104 -19.71 7.45 1.97
N GLY A 105 -18.90 6.40 2.19
CA GLY A 105 -17.68 6.52 2.97
C GLY A 105 -16.70 7.55 2.40
N SER A 106 -16.65 7.69 1.06
CA SER A 106 -15.83 8.72 0.42
C SER A 106 -16.34 10.12 0.72
N LYS A 107 -17.66 10.33 0.67
CA LYS A 107 -18.27 11.62 1.01
C LYS A 107 -18.07 11.97 2.49
N LEU A 108 -18.20 11.00 3.40
CA LEU A 108 -17.94 11.19 4.83
C LEU A 108 -16.48 11.61 5.09
N ILE A 109 -15.50 11.00 4.40
CA ILE A 109 -14.09 11.42 4.52
C ILE A 109 -13.89 12.83 3.96
N SER A 110 -14.41 13.15 2.77
CA SER A 110 -14.30 14.51 2.22
C SER A 110 -14.90 15.56 3.17
N TYR A 111 -16.07 15.26 3.75
CA TYR A 111 -16.70 16.11 4.76
C TYR A 111 -15.82 16.28 6.01
N ALA A 112 -15.17 15.21 6.48
CA ALA A 112 -14.24 15.28 7.61
C ALA A 112 -13.03 16.18 7.33
N GLU A 113 -12.51 16.13 6.09
CA GLU A 113 -11.40 16.99 5.68
C GLU A 113 -11.80 18.45 5.67
N ASP A 114 -12.96 18.78 5.11
CA ASP A 114 -13.47 20.15 5.06
C ASP A 114 -13.78 20.67 6.46
N PHE A 115 -14.43 19.86 7.30
CA PHE A 115 -14.65 20.16 8.71
C PHE A 115 -13.32 20.44 9.43
N ALA A 116 -12.33 19.58 9.26
CA ALA A 116 -11.04 19.74 9.93
C ALA A 116 -10.30 21.01 9.44
N ARG A 117 -10.37 21.34 8.15
CA ARG A 117 -9.82 22.60 7.61
C ARG A 117 -10.53 23.83 8.18
N GLN A 118 -11.86 23.80 8.29
CA GLN A 118 -12.65 24.88 8.91
C GLN A 118 -12.30 25.09 10.38
N HIS A 119 -11.86 24.03 11.07
CA HIS A 119 -11.37 24.09 12.45
C HIS A 119 -9.84 24.27 12.55
N HIS A 120 -9.18 24.72 11.47
CA HIS A 120 -7.73 24.97 11.41
C HIS A 120 -6.86 23.79 11.87
N ALA A 121 -7.35 22.57 11.70
CA ALA A 121 -6.60 21.38 12.07
C ALA A 121 -5.50 21.09 11.04
N ARG A 122 -4.32 20.71 11.51
CA ARG A 122 -3.20 20.33 10.64
C ARG A 122 -3.29 18.90 10.11
N GLN A 123 -4.06 18.04 10.78
CA GLN A 123 -4.19 16.63 10.42
C GLN A 123 -5.54 16.03 10.85
N LEU A 124 -5.99 15.05 10.08
CA LEU A 124 -6.93 14.03 10.51
C LEU A 124 -6.16 12.82 11.02
N TYR A 125 -6.65 12.14 12.05
CA TYR A 125 -6.11 10.85 12.45
C TYR A 125 -7.20 9.90 12.94
N CYS A 126 -6.93 8.60 12.84
CA CYS A 126 -7.81 7.54 13.31
C CYS A 126 -7.01 6.28 13.59
N THR A 127 -7.69 5.28 14.13
CA THR A 127 -7.14 3.95 14.30
C THR A 127 -8.08 2.94 13.65
N VAL A 128 -7.51 1.87 13.09
CA VAL A 128 -8.27 0.80 12.44
C VAL A 128 -7.62 -0.53 12.76
N ALA A 129 -8.44 -1.53 13.13
CA ALA A 129 -7.98 -2.89 13.30
C ALA A 129 -7.27 -3.40 12.02
N ALA A 130 -6.05 -3.93 12.16
CA ALA A 130 -5.27 -4.45 11.05
C ALA A 130 -6.01 -5.58 10.31
N GLN A 131 -6.84 -6.33 11.01
CA GLN A 131 -7.69 -7.39 10.48
C GLN A 131 -8.84 -6.82 9.62
N ASN A 132 -9.24 -5.56 9.83
CA ASN A 132 -10.19 -4.86 8.97
C ASN A 132 -9.52 -4.29 7.71
N GLN A 133 -9.04 -5.20 6.87
CA GLN A 133 -8.33 -4.90 5.62
C GLN A 133 -9.14 -4.03 4.66
N SER A 134 -10.48 -4.11 4.71
CA SER A 134 -11.36 -3.32 3.85
C SER A 134 -11.27 -1.83 4.19
N THR A 135 -11.39 -1.48 5.48
CA THR A 135 -11.29 -0.11 5.99
C THR A 135 -9.86 0.41 5.87
N LEU A 136 -8.85 -0.41 6.22
CA LEU A 136 -7.44 -0.01 6.09
C LEU A 136 -7.11 0.39 4.65
N LYS A 137 -7.43 -0.48 3.66
CA LYS A 137 -7.22 -0.17 2.24
C LYS A 137 -8.04 1.03 1.77
N PHE A 138 -9.26 1.20 2.30
CA PHE A 138 -10.09 2.36 1.99
C PHE A 138 -9.43 3.67 2.45
N LEU A 139 -8.95 3.75 3.69
CA LEU A 139 -8.30 4.95 4.23
C LEU A 139 -6.97 5.25 3.55
N LEU A 140 -6.14 4.24 3.28
CA LEU A 140 -4.90 4.42 2.53
C LEU A 140 -5.16 5.01 1.14
N ARG A 141 -6.20 4.55 0.44
CA ARG A 141 -6.65 5.14 -0.85
C ARG A 141 -7.20 6.55 -0.71
N LYS A 142 -7.60 6.96 0.49
CA LYS A 142 -8.02 8.34 0.80
C LYS A 142 -6.86 9.23 1.24
N GLY A 143 -5.61 8.75 1.15
CA GLY A 143 -4.43 9.52 1.45
C GLY A 143 -4.07 9.53 2.94
N PHE A 144 -4.58 8.58 3.73
CA PHE A 144 -4.04 8.34 5.06
C PHE A 144 -2.72 7.55 4.94
N HIS A 145 -1.80 7.82 5.84
CA HIS A 145 -0.50 7.16 5.98
C HIS A 145 -0.47 6.32 7.25
N LEU A 146 0.24 5.19 7.20
CA LEU A 146 0.47 4.34 8.36
C LEU A 146 1.54 4.97 9.25
N ALA A 147 1.14 5.40 10.45
CA ALA A 147 2.06 5.91 11.45
C ALA A 147 2.77 4.78 12.21
N GLY A 148 2.03 3.71 12.50
CA GLY A 148 2.52 2.59 13.28
C GLY A 148 1.43 1.56 13.57
N LYS A 149 1.80 0.54 14.34
CA LYS A 149 0.92 -0.58 14.70
C LYS A 149 1.09 -0.93 16.18
N ALA A 150 -0.01 -1.07 16.89
CA ALA A 150 -0.05 -1.54 18.27
C ALA A 150 -0.57 -2.99 18.29
N GLN A 151 0.13 -3.87 19.00
CA GLN A 151 -0.27 -5.27 19.11
C GLN A 151 -1.36 -5.44 20.17
N ASP A 152 -2.35 -6.29 19.89
CA ASP A 152 -3.42 -6.70 20.83
C ASP A 152 -4.09 -5.54 21.59
N HIS A 153 -4.26 -4.38 20.93
CA HIS A 153 -4.51 -3.12 21.63
C HIS A 153 -5.93 -3.01 22.21
N TYR A 154 -6.94 -3.37 21.42
CA TYR A 154 -8.35 -3.27 21.81
C TYR A 154 -9.04 -4.64 21.99
N LYS A 155 -8.45 -5.69 21.43
CA LYS A 155 -8.97 -7.06 21.51
C LYS A 155 -7.80 -8.03 21.30
N PRO A 156 -7.66 -9.08 22.12
CA PRO A 156 -6.61 -10.08 21.92
C PRO A 156 -6.66 -10.71 20.53
N GLY A 157 -5.49 -10.86 19.90
CA GLY A 157 -5.33 -11.33 18.53
C GLY A 157 -5.64 -10.29 17.45
N ILE A 158 -5.97 -9.05 17.83
CA ILE A 158 -6.31 -7.96 16.92
C ILE A 158 -5.37 -6.79 17.14
N ASP A 159 -4.58 -6.50 16.11
CA ASP A 159 -3.65 -5.39 16.15
C ASP A 159 -4.33 -4.12 15.64
N GLU A 160 -3.90 -2.96 16.13
CA GLU A 160 -4.44 -1.67 15.73
C GLU A 160 -3.44 -0.87 14.90
N CYS A 161 -3.85 -0.44 13.70
CA CYS A 161 -3.09 0.46 12.86
C CYS A 161 -3.43 1.92 13.20
N MET A 162 -2.41 2.73 13.48
CA MET A 162 -2.55 4.18 13.65
C MET A 162 -2.37 4.85 12.29
N LEU A 163 -3.37 5.64 11.88
CA LEU A 163 -3.42 6.29 10.59
C LEU A 163 -3.59 7.80 10.76
N TYR A 164 -2.94 8.57 9.91
CA TYR A 164 -3.13 10.02 9.86
C TYR A 164 -3.08 10.53 8.43
N LYS A 165 -3.67 11.69 8.20
CA LYS A 165 -3.66 12.42 6.93
C LYS A 165 -3.34 13.88 7.21
N PRO A 166 -2.18 14.39 6.76
CA PRO A 166 -1.90 15.82 6.77
C PRO A 166 -2.95 16.60 5.96
N LEU A 167 -3.34 17.78 6.45
CA LEU A 167 -4.30 18.67 5.78
C LEU A 167 -3.65 19.93 5.20
N GLY A 168 -2.34 20.13 5.44
CA GLY A 168 -1.58 21.20 4.82
C GLY A 168 -1.59 21.12 3.30
N GLN A 169 -1.33 22.24 2.63
CA GLN A 169 -1.18 22.24 1.18
C GLN A 169 -0.12 21.22 0.82
N SER A 170 -0.47 20.28 -0.07
CA SER A 170 0.52 19.54 -0.82
C SER A 170 1.40 20.60 -1.44
N THR A 171 2.63 20.76 -0.93
CA THR A 171 3.66 21.43 -1.72
C THR A 171 3.75 20.56 -2.96
N THR A 172 3.09 20.99 -4.03
CA THR A 172 3.49 20.61 -5.37
C THR A 172 4.99 20.88 -5.37
N LEU A 173 5.77 19.80 -5.37
CA LEU A 173 7.22 19.89 -5.52
C LEU A 173 7.45 20.92 -6.62
N ASP A 174 8.05 22.06 -6.27
CA ASP A 174 8.49 23.01 -7.26
C ASP A 174 9.43 22.21 -8.18
N PRO A 175 9.12 22.09 -9.48
CA PRO A 175 9.86 21.23 -10.41
C PRO A 175 11.24 21.81 -10.75
N SER A 176 11.98 22.35 -9.78
CA SER A 176 13.43 22.23 -9.80
C SER A 176 13.72 20.73 -9.76
N VAL A 177 13.85 20.12 -10.95
CA VAL A 177 13.94 18.68 -11.14
C VAL A 177 15.23 18.20 -10.50
N ILE A 178 15.15 17.78 -9.23
CA ILE A 178 16.26 17.14 -8.55
C ILE A 178 16.54 15.85 -9.31
N SER A 179 17.68 15.82 -10.00
CA SER A 179 18.10 14.68 -10.79
C SER A 179 18.90 13.72 -9.90
N ILE A 180 18.67 12.42 -10.08
CA ILE A 180 19.42 11.39 -9.35
C ILE A 180 20.41 10.75 -10.32
N VAL A 181 21.69 11.10 -10.17
CA VAL A 181 22.77 10.66 -11.05
C VAL A 181 23.75 9.74 -10.33
N PRO A 182 24.47 8.85 -11.05
CA PRO A 182 25.58 8.10 -10.48
C PRO A 182 26.70 9.03 -9.98
N PHE A 183 27.37 8.64 -8.90
CA PHE A 183 28.55 9.37 -8.42
C PHE A 183 29.71 9.30 -9.43
N ASP A 184 30.28 10.46 -9.72
CA ASP A 184 31.51 10.66 -10.46
C ASP A 184 32.55 11.19 -9.48
N GLU A 185 33.67 10.46 -9.34
CA GLU A 185 34.68 10.78 -8.33
C GLU A 185 35.43 12.08 -8.64
N GLU A 186 35.67 12.39 -9.92
CA GLU A 186 36.36 13.62 -10.31
C GLU A 186 35.48 14.84 -10.06
N LYS A 187 34.17 14.72 -10.31
CA LYS A 187 33.23 15.83 -10.19
C LYS A 187 32.71 16.02 -8.77
N HIS A 188 32.40 14.94 -8.07
CA HIS A 188 31.54 15.01 -6.87
C HIS A 188 32.30 14.73 -5.57
N ALA A 189 33.50 14.13 -5.58
CA ALA A 189 34.13 13.62 -4.36
C ALA A 189 34.36 14.69 -3.28
N ALA A 190 34.81 15.88 -3.67
CA ALA A 190 35.06 16.98 -2.73
C ALA A 190 33.78 17.44 -2.02
N VAL A 191 32.73 17.73 -2.79
CA VAL A 191 31.44 18.22 -2.26
C VAL A 191 30.73 17.14 -1.45
N VAL A 192 30.75 15.88 -1.91
CA VAL A 192 30.17 14.74 -1.19
C VAL A 192 30.87 14.51 0.15
N ARG A 193 32.20 14.59 0.20
CA ARG A 193 32.96 14.48 1.45
C ARG A 193 32.52 15.56 2.44
N GLN A 194 32.48 16.82 2.01
CA GLN A 194 32.06 17.94 2.86
C GLN A 194 30.63 17.75 3.38
N LEU A 195 29.71 17.32 2.51
CA LEU A 195 28.31 17.09 2.87
C LEU A 195 28.17 15.96 3.91
N ILE A 196 28.89 14.85 3.75
CA ILE A 196 28.89 13.73 4.70
C ILE A 196 29.45 14.16 6.06
N LEU A 197 30.63 14.77 6.08
CA LEU A 197 31.30 15.13 7.33
C LEU A 197 30.51 16.18 8.13
N SER A 198 29.88 17.14 7.45
CA SER A 198 29.12 18.20 8.11
C SER A 198 27.80 17.74 8.74
N ARG A 199 27.17 16.68 8.23
CA ARG A 199 25.83 16.26 8.68
C ARG A 199 25.75 14.88 9.33
N VAL A 200 26.70 13.99 9.06
CA VAL A 200 26.68 12.62 9.58
C VAL A 200 27.50 12.49 10.87
N GLY A 201 28.62 13.22 10.97
CA GLY A 201 29.58 13.08 12.08
C GLY A 201 29.00 13.35 13.47
N GLY A 202 27.96 14.18 13.58
CA GLY A 202 27.29 14.47 14.86
C GLY A 202 26.46 13.30 15.41
N ASP A 203 25.78 12.57 14.53
CA ASP A 203 24.86 11.47 14.90
C ASP A 203 25.54 10.09 14.84
N PHE A 204 26.68 9.99 14.17
CA PHE A 204 27.40 8.75 13.91
C PHE A 204 28.88 8.92 14.23
N TYR A 205 29.31 8.39 15.38
CA TYR A 205 30.71 8.44 15.78
C TYR A 205 31.60 7.61 14.84
N GLY A 206 32.79 8.13 14.54
CA GLY A 206 33.74 7.50 13.63
C GLY A 206 33.47 7.75 12.14
N VAL A 207 32.60 8.71 11.80
CA VAL A 207 32.50 9.24 10.44
C VAL A 207 33.46 10.42 10.29
N ASP A 208 34.68 10.10 9.87
CA ASP A 208 35.79 11.01 9.62
C ASP A 208 36.31 10.89 8.17
N ASP A 209 37.39 11.58 7.83
CA ASP A 209 37.99 11.52 6.50
C ASP A 209 38.40 10.11 6.06
N ALA A 210 38.94 9.31 6.98
CA ALA A 210 39.35 7.93 6.70
C ALA A 210 38.14 7.04 6.41
N TRP A 211 37.02 7.29 7.09
CA TRP A 211 35.75 6.64 6.80
C TRP A 211 35.25 6.98 5.37
N VAL A 212 35.36 8.24 4.95
CA VAL A 212 34.99 8.67 3.59
C VAL A 212 35.94 8.10 2.54
N ASP A 213 37.23 8.00 2.81
CA ASP A 213 38.19 7.31 1.92
C ASP A 213 37.80 5.85 1.70
N ALA A 214 37.48 5.14 2.78
CA ALA A 214 37.01 3.76 2.71
C ALA A 214 35.67 3.63 1.97
N LEU A 215 34.81 4.65 2.04
CA LEU A 215 33.56 4.73 1.28
C LEU A 215 33.83 4.78 -0.23
N PHE A 216 34.67 5.70 -0.69
CA PHE A 216 34.99 5.87 -2.11
C PHE A 216 35.74 4.66 -2.68
N ALA A 217 36.72 4.12 -1.94
CA ALA A 217 37.38 2.87 -2.31
C ALA A 217 36.36 1.70 -2.49
N SER A 218 35.28 1.68 -1.70
CA SER A 218 34.22 0.68 -1.83
C SER A 218 33.32 0.90 -3.05
N TYR A 219 33.16 2.14 -3.50
CA TYR A 219 32.46 2.46 -4.75
C TYR A 219 33.27 2.08 -5.99
N GLN A 220 34.60 2.21 -5.95
CA GLN A 220 35.48 1.76 -7.04
C GLN A 220 35.33 0.26 -7.35
N ARG A 221 34.89 -0.55 -6.37
CA ARG A 221 34.60 -1.99 -6.54
C ARG A 221 33.21 -2.30 -7.09
N ARG A 222 32.38 -1.31 -7.44
CA ARG A 222 30.96 -1.50 -7.82
C ARG A 222 30.73 -2.49 -8.97
N GLU A 223 31.63 -2.52 -9.95
CA GLU A 223 31.49 -3.37 -11.13
C GLU A 223 31.66 -4.86 -10.78
N SER A 224 32.35 -5.18 -9.68
CA SER A 224 32.49 -6.57 -9.21
C SER A 224 31.15 -7.22 -8.89
N ARG A 225 30.18 -6.43 -8.43
CA ARG A 225 28.89 -6.88 -7.88
C ARG A 225 29.00 -7.99 -6.82
N ASP A 226 30.18 -8.19 -6.25
CA ASP A 226 30.42 -9.20 -5.23
C ASP A 226 30.12 -8.63 -3.85
N VAL A 227 29.03 -9.11 -3.25
CA VAL A 227 28.62 -8.72 -1.90
C VAL A 227 29.70 -9.01 -0.84
N ASN A 228 30.62 -9.95 -1.08
CA ASN A 228 31.72 -10.25 -0.15
C ASN A 228 32.88 -9.24 -0.28
N ALA A 229 33.12 -8.70 -1.48
CA ALA A 229 33.99 -7.55 -1.72
C ALA A 229 33.44 -6.23 -1.13
N LYS A 230 32.22 -6.26 -0.55
CA LYS A 230 31.53 -5.13 0.07
C LYS A 230 31.48 -3.90 -0.85
N TYR A 231 31.17 -4.11 -2.12
CA TYR A 231 30.99 -3.00 -3.04
C TYR A 231 29.84 -2.09 -2.60
N LYS A 232 29.91 -0.83 -3.01
CA LYS A 232 28.87 0.17 -2.74
C LYS A 232 28.46 0.85 -4.03
N LEU A 233 27.23 1.33 -4.07
CA LEU A 233 26.72 2.24 -5.08
C LEU A 233 26.55 3.60 -4.41
N ILE A 234 26.89 4.67 -5.11
CA ILE A 234 26.70 6.04 -4.64
C ILE A 234 25.90 6.77 -5.71
N PHE A 235 24.84 7.44 -5.28
CA PHE A 235 24.02 8.31 -6.14
C PHE A 235 23.95 9.70 -5.54
N ILE A 236 23.90 10.69 -6.42
CA ILE A 236 23.90 12.11 -6.11
C ILE A 236 22.56 12.69 -6.50
N ALA A 237 21.99 13.50 -5.61
CA ALA A 237 20.88 14.36 -5.92
C ALA A 237 21.44 15.72 -6.35
N GLU A 238 21.15 16.12 -7.58
CA GLU A 238 21.63 17.39 -8.16
C GLU A 238 20.45 18.30 -8.47
N GLN A 239 20.63 19.58 -8.16
CA GLN A 239 19.70 20.64 -8.49
C GLN A 239 20.49 21.80 -9.06
N ASP A 240 20.18 22.25 -10.27
CA ASP A 240 20.89 23.36 -10.94
C ASP A 240 22.42 23.16 -10.95
N ASP A 241 22.86 21.94 -11.29
CA ASP A 241 24.26 21.45 -11.29
C ASP A 241 24.97 21.45 -9.91
N GLU A 242 24.24 21.72 -8.83
CA GLU A 242 24.75 21.68 -7.46
C GLU A 242 24.36 20.38 -6.74
N VAL A 243 25.30 19.83 -5.96
CA VAL A 243 25.07 18.62 -5.15
C VAL A 243 24.22 18.98 -3.93
N VAL A 244 22.95 18.57 -3.96
CA VAL A 244 21.99 18.81 -2.88
C VAL A 244 21.77 17.58 -1.99
N GLY A 245 22.30 16.43 -2.38
CA GLY A 245 22.23 15.22 -1.57
C GLY A 245 23.12 14.08 -2.06
N VAL A 246 23.39 13.15 -1.16
CA VAL A 246 24.11 11.91 -1.45
C VAL A 246 23.42 10.74 -0.77
N VAL A 247 23.36 9.63 -1.48
CA VAL A 247 22.92 8.35 -0.93
C VAL A 247 23.90 7.25 -1.26
N VAL A 248 24.22 6.45 -0.25
CA VAL A 248 25.09 5.29 -0.41
C VAL A 248 24.26 4.03 -0.19
N ALA A 249 24.22 3.18 -1.22
CA ALA A 249 23.55 1.90 -1.20
C ALA A 249 24.58 0.76 -1.11
N THR A 250 24.42 -0.10 -0.11
CA THR A 250 25.25 -1.28 0.13
C THR A 250 24.40 -2.54 0.03
N PRO A 251 24.38 -3.23 -1.13
CA PRO A 251 23.74 -4.52 -1.28
C PRO A 251 24.29 -5.56 -0.29
N LYS A 252 23.41 -6.40 0.25
CA LYS A 252 23.72 -7.42 1.26
C LYS A 252 23.33 -8.82 0.80
N LYS A 253 23.87 -9.83 1.48
CA LYS A 253 23.35 -11.22 1.40
C LYS A 253 21.85 -11.20 1.71
N GLY A 254 21.06 -12.01 0.99
CA GLY A 254 19.60 -12.03 1.14
C GLY A 254 18.85 -10.91 0.40
N GLN A 255 19.55 -10.17 -0.47
CA GLN A 255 19.00 -9.16 -1.40
C GLN A 255 18.39 -7.92 -0.72
N SER A 256 18.72 -7.64 0.55
CA SER A 256 18.45 -6.32 1.12
C SER A 256 19.56 -5.34 0.72
N ILE A 257 19.23 -4.06 0.69
CA ILE A 257 20.18 -2.98 0.39
C ILE A 257 20.15 -2.03 1.57
N LYS A 258 21.29 -1.91 2.26
CA LYS A 258 21.46 -0.91 3.31
C LYS A 258 21.69 0.43 2.67
N ILE A 259 20.90 1.42 3.04
CA ILE A 259 21.09 2.81 2.66
C ILE A 259 21.76 3.52 3.83
N MET A 260 23.03 3.89 3.68
CA MET A 260 23.78 4.63 4.70
C MET A 260 25.13 5.15 4.17
N PRO A 261 25.40 6.46 4.28
CA PRO A 261 24.49 7.51 4.71
C PRO A 261 23.46 7.88 3.63
N LEU A 262 22.41 8.56 4.04
CA LEU A 262 21.53 9.35 3.19
C LEU A 262 21.56 10.76 3.77
N VAL A 263 22.12 11.71 3.04
CA VAL A 263 22.32 13.09 3.50
C VAL A 263 21.81 14.03 2.45
N THR A 264 21.04 15.04 2.87
CA THR A 264 20.56 16.09 1.98
C THR A 264 20.69 17.45 2.64
N ASN A 265 20.75 18.50 1.83
CA ASN A 265 20.74 19.87 2.30
C ASN A 265 19.32 20.40 2.60
N SER A 266 18.30 19.72 2.07
CA SER A 266 16.89 20.10 2.13
C SER A 266 15.96 18.87 2.20
N ASP A 267 14.75 19.12 2.69
CA ASP A 267 13.65 18.15 2.72
C ASP A 267 13.16 17.75 1.32
N THR A 268 13.18 18.67 0.36
CA THR A 268 12.83 18.42 -1.04
C THR A 268 13.79 17.40 -1.67
N ALA A 269 15.09 17.55 -1.44
CA ALA A 269 16.09 16.56 -1.87
C ALA A 269 15.90 15.21 -1.18
N PHE A 270 15.55 15.21 0.12
CA PHE A 270 15.28 13.99 0.87
C PHE A 270 14.10 13.22 0.26
N GLU A 271 12.96 13.89 0.07
CA GLU A 271 11.78 13.29 -0.55
C GLU A 271 12.08 12.79 -1.98
N SER A 272 12.84 13.56 -2.75
CA SER A 272 13.21 13.20 -4.13
C SER A 272 14.06 11.92 -4.17
N LEU A 273 15.00 11.75 -3.24
CA LEU A 273 15.74 10.49 -3.09
C LEU A 273 14.80 9.33 -2.74
N LEU A 274 13.88 9.51 -1.78
CA LEU A 274 12.95 8.44 -1.39
C LEU A 274 12.07 7.95 -2.55
N ILE A 275 11.62 8.87 -3.42
CA ILE A 275 10.78 8.56 -4.60
C ILE A 275 11.56 7.76 -5.64
N ASN A 276 12.82 8.14 -5.91
CA ASN A 276 13.59 7.63 -7.04
C ASN A 276 14.42 6.38 -6.70
N LEU A 277 14.89 6.24 -5.46
CA LEU A 277 15.73 5.12 -5.02
C LEU A 277 15.17 3.74 -5.35
N PRO A 278 13.86 3.45 -5.16
CA PRO A 278 13.30 2.15 -5.55
C PRO A 278 13.54 1.79 -7.00
N THR A 279 13.35 2.74 -7.92
CA THR A 279 13.52 2.54 -9.36
C THR A 279 14.99 2.28 -9.71
N VAL A 280 15.90 3.08 -9.14
CA VAL A 280 17.34 2.97 -9.41
C VAL A 280 17.93 1.69 -8.81
N LEU A 281 17.40 1.23 -7.66
CA LEU A 281 17.95 0.11 -6.90
C LEU A 281 17.23 -1.23 -7.11
N VAL A 282 16.12 -1.28 -7.85
CA VAL A 282 15.33 -2.51 -8.08
C VAL A 282 16.14 -3.67 -8.67
N ASN A 283 17.17 -3.37 -9.46
CA ASN A 283 18.03 -4.38 -10.08
C ASN A 283 19.12 -4.93 -9.15
N TYR A 284 19.25 -4.39 -7.92
CA TYR A 284 20.29 -4.76 -6.96
C TYR A 284 19.74 -5.48 -5.73
N GLY A 285 18.43 -5.52 -5.55
CA GLY A 285 17.82 -6.11 -4.37
C GLY A 285 16.31 -5.96 -4.31
N ARG A 286 15.72 -6.55 -3.28
CA ARG A 286 14.27 -6.61 -3.07
C ARG A 286 13.74 -5.67 -2.00
N LYS A 287 14.61 -5.20 -1.12
CA LYS A 287 14.25 -4.42 0.06
C LYS A 287 15.32 -3.38 0.32
N LEU A 288 14.89 -2.14 0.52
CA LEU A 288 15.73 -1.07 1.05
C LEU A 288 15.53 -1.01 2.57
N TYR A 289 16.60 -0.70 3.30
CA TYR A 289 16.47 -0.26 4.69
C TYR A 289 17.48 0.85 4.98
N ILE A 290 17.04 1.89 5.69
CA ILE A 290 17.84 3.07 6.03
C ILE A 290 18.02 3.14 7.53
N HIS A 291 19.21 3.52 7.98
CA HIS A 291 19.48 3.96 9.35
C HIS A 291 19.69 5.47 9.34
N LEU A 292 18.85 6.21 10.08
CA LEU A 292 18.96 7.66 10.19
C LEU A 292 18.38 8.17 11.52
N VAL A 293 18.69 9.42 11.86
CA VAL A 293 18.02 10.20 12.90
C VAL A 293 17.12 11.21 12.17
N PRO A 294 15.86 10.87 11.86
CA PRO A 294 15.04 11.69 10.99
C PRO A 294 14.42 12.88 11.74
N GLU A 295 14.31 14.01 11.05
CA GLU A 295 13.45 15.12 11.48
C GLU A 295 11.96 14.76 11.31
N PRO A 296 11.02 15.44 12.02
CA PRO A 296 9.59 15.14 11.93
C PRO A 296 9.02 15.16 10.49
N GLN A 297 9.51 16.08 9.66
CA GLN A 297 9.08 16.17 8.26
C GLN A 297 9.60 14.98 7.42
N GLN A 298 10.83 14.53 7.67
CA GLN A 298 11.41 13.34 7.05
C GLN A 298 10.64 12.06 7.40
N ILE A 299 10.18 11.93 8.65
CA ILE A 299 9.27 10.84 9.07
C ILE A 299 7.99 10.87 8.23
N THR A 300 7.44 12.05 7.97
CA THR A 300 6.22 12.21 7.16
C THR A 300 6.47 11.77 5.71
N TYR A 301 7.62 12.09 5.11
CA TYR A 301 7.99 11.60 3.77
C TYR A 301 8.16 10.09 3.74
N LEU A 302 8.87 9.51 4.72
CA LEU A 302 9.06 8.07 4.83
C LEU A 302 7.71 7.34 4.85
N GLN A 303 6.81 7.72 5.76
CA GLN A 303 5.49 7.08 5.89
C GLN A 303 4.60 7.29 4.66
N ARG A 304 4.66 8.48 4.03
CA ARG A 304 3.93 8.78 2.79
C ARG A 304 4.38 7.90 1.62
N HIS A 305 5.67 7.62 1.52
CA HIS A 305 6.26 6.80 0.47
C HIS A 305 6.38 5.32 0.85
N GLY A 306 5.60 4.87 1.84
CA GLY A 306 5.44 3.46 2.19
C GLY A 306 6.59 2.84 2.97
N TRP A 307 7.54 3.64 3.46
CA TRP A 307 8.53 3.18 4.41
C TRP A 307 7.87 2.94 5.77
N VAL A 308 8.26 1.85 6.41
CA VAL A 308 7.75 1.46 7.74
C VAL A 308 8.91 1.45 8.72
N ILE A 309 8.67 1.94 9.94
CA ILE A 309 9.63 1.81 11.03
C ILE A 309 9.74 0.34 11.45
N GLU A 310 10.95 -0.20 11.42
CA GLU A 310 11.23 -1.61 11.73
C GLU A 310 12.00 -1.79 13.04
N GLY A 311 12.60 -0.72 13.57
CA GLY A 311 13.34 -0.79 14.81
C GLY A 311 13.85 0.56 15.30
N LEU A 312 14.09 0.62 16.61
CA LEU A 312 14.77 1.71 17.29
C LEU A 312 16.08 1.16 17.85
N LEU A 313 17.19 1.85 17.61
CA LEU A 313 18.54 1.44 17.95
C LEU A 313 19.17 2.47 18.90
N PRO A 314 18.84 2.41 20.20
CA PRO A 314 19.38 3.34 21.19
C PRO A 314 20.89 3.13 21.37
N GLY A 315 21.69 4.18 21.26
CA GLY A 315 23.13 4.14 21.51
C GLY A 315 23.96 3.39 20.46
N ALA A 316 23.34 2.91 19.37
CA ALA A 316 24.01 2.02 18.41
C ALA A 316 25.10 2.71 17.57
N TYR A 317 25.03 4.03 17.41
CA TYR A 317 25.94 4.82 16.59
C TYR A 317 26.58 6.00 17.33
N ALA A 318 25.94 6.50 18.39
CA ALA A 318 26.47 7.48 19.33
C ALA A 318 25.69 7.38 20.65
N PRO A 319 26.32 7.58 21.83
CA PRO A 319 25.62 7.68 23.10
C PRO A 319 24.55 8.78 23.08
N GLY A 320 23.38 8.54 23.68
CA GLY A 320 22.29 9.52 23.73
C GLY A 320 21.49 9.69 22.44
N ILE A 321 21.87 9.02 21.35
CA ILE A 321 21.15 9.05 20.08
C ILE A 321 20.35 7.77 19.87
N ILE A 322 19.13 7.92 19.35
CA ILE A 322 18.28 6.79 18.93
C ILE A 322 18.19 6.80 17.41
N VAL A 323 18.93 5.89 16.78
CA VAL A 323 18.84 5.70 15.33
C VAL A 323 17.61 4.86 15.01
N GLN A 324 16.86 5.27 13.99
CA GLN A 324 15.69 4.55 13.52
C GLN A 324 16.06 3.69 12.30
N GLN A 325 15.58 2.44 12.28
CA GLN A 325 15.60 1.62 11.08
C GLN A 325 14.26 1.75 10.35
N TRP A 326 14.30 2.19 9.11
CA TRP A 326 13.15 2.26 8.21
C TRP A 326 13.32 1.27 7.07
N GLY A 327 12.27 0.53 6.73
CA GLY A 327 12.28 -0.47 5.66
C GLY A 327 11.27 -0.18 4.55
N LEU A 328 11.65 -0.49 3.31
CA LEU A 328 10.79 -0.44 2.14
C LEU A 328 11.00 -1.67 1.27
N SER A 329 9.93 -2.41 1.00
CA SER A 329 9.96 -3.46 -0.02
C SER A 329 9.86 -2.83 -1.41
N ILE A 330 10.85 -3.08 -2.28
CA ILE A 330 10.91 -2.54 -3.64
C ILE A 330 10.79 -3.62 -4.71
N GLN A 331 10.56 -4.87 -4.29
CA GLN A 331 10.20 -5.93 -5.20
C GLN A 331 8.95 -5.53 -5.99
N LYS A 332 9.02 -5.65 -7.33
CA LYS A 332 7.81 -5.95 -8.08
C LYS A 332 7.30 -7.24 -7.44
N GLU A 333 6.16 -7.18 -6.74
CA GLU A 333 5.46 -8.43 -6.41
C GLU A 333 5.49 -9.27 -7.69
N PRO A 334 5.80 -10.58 -7.65
CA PRO A 334 5.50 -11.43 -8.79
C PRO A 334 3.99 -11.29 -8.95
N ALA A 335 3.58 -10.41 -9.87
CA ALA A 335 2.20 -10.01 -10.00
C ALA A 335 1.46 -11.31 -10.24
N THR A 336 0.74 -11.80 -9.23
CA THR A 336 0.00 -13.06 -9.36
C THR A 336 -1.00 -12.74 -10.45
N ARG A 337 -0.73 -13.24 -11.66
CA ARG A 337 -1.42 -12.74 -12.83
C ARG A 337 -2.87 -13.13 -12.67
N LYS A 338 -3.75 -12.16 -12.85
CA LYS A 338 -5.18 -12.38 -12.70
C LYS A 338 -5.74 -12.83 -14.03
N MET A 339 -6.52 -13.90 -14.02
CA MET A 339 -7.23 -14.37 -15.19
C MET A 339 -8.68 -14.62 -14.85
N ARG A 340 -9.58 -13.91 -15.55
CA ARG A 340 -11.01 -14.14 -15.44
C ARG A 340 -11.41 -15.44 -16.12
N ILE A 341 -12.23 -16.23 -15.44
CA ILE A 341 -12.70 -17.52 -15.90
C ILE A 341 -14.19 -17.68 -15.56
N LYS A 342 -14.94 -18.41 -16.39
CA LYS A 342 -16.35 -18.70 -16.10
C LYS A 342 -16.43 -19.70 -14.95
N LYS A 343 -17.40 -19.52 -14.06
CA LYS A 343 -17.62 -20.34 -12.86
C LYS A 343 -17.54 -21.86 -13.09
N PRO A 344 -18.17 -22.45 -14.14
CA PRO A 344 -18.08 -23.90 -14.35
C PRO A 344 -16.64 -24.41 -14.58
N TYR A 345 -15.82 -23.64 -15.30
CA TYR A 345 -14.42 -24.00 -15.53
C TYR A 345 -13.54 -23.73 -14.30
N TYR A 346 -13.86 -22.69 -13.53
CA TYR A 346 -13.21 -22.41 -12.25
C TYR A 346 -13.41 -23.58 -11.29
N ASP A 347 -14.64 -24.05 -11.13
CA ASP A 347 -14.98 -25.17 -10.24
C ASP A 347 -14.31 -26.46 -10.70
N ALA A 348 -14.28 -26.73 -12.00
CA ALA A 348 -13.59 -27.88 -12.56
C ALA A 348 -12.06 -27.83 -12.31
N ILE A 349 -11.43 -26.65 -12.39
CA ILE A 349 -10.00 -26.51 -12.07
C ILE A 349 -9.75 -26.66 -10.57
N MET A 350 -10.57 -26.02 -9.74
CA MET A 350 -10.40 -26.03 -8.29
C MET A 350 -10.73 -27.38 -7.63
N SER A 351 -11.48 -28.23 -8.33
CA SER A 351 -11.73 -29.64 -7.96
C SER A 351 -10.71 -30.61 -8.57
N GLY A 352 -9.82 -30.15 -9.46
CA GLY A 352 -8.83 -30.99 -10.14
C GLY A 352 -9.36 -31.78 -11.34
N CYS A 353 -10.66 -31.70 -11.66
CA CYS A 353 -11.27 -32.37 -12.81
C CYS A 353 -10.79 -31.80 -14.16
N LYS A 354 -10.38 -30.53 -14.19
CA LYS A 354 -9.84 -29.82 -15.36
C LYS A 354 -8.43 -29.32 -15.03
N THR A 355 -7.44 -29.80 -15.76
CA THR A 355 -6.02 -29.43 -15.58
C THR A 355 -5.50 -28.58 -16.73
N LEU A 356 -6.20 -28.49 -17.85
CA LEU A 356 -5.77 -27.76 -19.04
C LEU A 356 -6.71 -26.61 -19.34
N GLU A 357 -6.27 -25.37 -19.14
CA GLU A 357 -6.99 -24.17 -19.52
C GLU A 357 -6.58 -23.69 -20.92
N VAL A 358 -7.55 -23.54 -21.81
CA VAL A 358 -7.28 -23.19 -23.22
C VAL A 358 -7.63 -21.73 -23.48
N ARG A 359 -6.66 -21.00 -24.03
CA ARG A 359 -6.80 -19.59 -24.42
C ARG A 359 -6.17 -19.35 -25.79
N VAL A 360 -6.65 -18.36 -26.52
CA VAL A 360 -5.96 -17.90 -27.74
C VAL A 360 -4.85 -16.90 -27.40
N GLY A 361 -3.87 -16.76 -28.30
CA GLY A 361 -2.62 -16.03 -28.11
C GLY A 361 -2.71 -14.51 -28.05
N TYR A 362 -3.57 -13.97 -27.19
CA TYR A 362 -3.53 -12.56 -26.82
C TYR A 362 -2.19 -12.20 -26.16
N GLY A 363 -1.80 -10.93 -26.23
CA GLY A 363 -0.52 -10.46 -25.67
C GLY A 363 -0.32 -10.82 -24.19
N SER A 364 -1.38 -10.83 -23.38
CA SER A 364 -1.32 -11.26 -21.97
C SER A 364 -1.06 -12.75 -21.80
N ILE A 365 -1.61 -13.59 -22.69
CA ILE A 365 -1.47 -15.05 -22.66
C ILE A 365 -0.06 -15.47 -23.12
N LYS A 366 0.44 -14.86 -24.21
CA LYS A 366 1.79 -15.11 -24.75
C LYS A 366 2.92 -14.80 -23.75
N ARG A 367 2.64 -13.96 -22.76
CA ARG A 367 3.60 -13.59 -21.71
C ARG A 367 3.60 -14.55 -20.52
N LEU A 368 2.72 -15.53 -20.45
CA LEU A 368 2.70 -16.50 -19.35
C LEU A 368 3.91 -17.43 -19.44
N ARG A 369 4.42 -17.88 -18.29
CA ARG A 369 5.56 -18.81 -18.21
C ARG A 369 5.25 -19.97 -17.26
N ALA A 370 5.83 -21.13 -17.56
CA ALA A 370 5.83 -22.26 -16.62
C ALA A 370 6.48 -21.86 -15.29
N GLY A 371 5.94 -22.37 -14.18
CA GLY A 371 6.34 -22.02 -12.82
C GLY A 371 5.61 -20.81 -12.23
N GLU A 372 4.99 -19.95 -13.04
CA GLU A 372 4.26 -18.76 -12.55
C GLU A 372 2.99 -19.12 -11.75
N LEU A 373 2.66 -18.30 -10.75
CA LEU A 373 1.38 -18.33 -10.06
C LEU A 373 0.32 -17.52 -10.79
N LEU A 374 -0.85 -18.12 -10.97
CA LEU A 374 -1.99 -17.55 -11.67
C LEU A 374 -3.19 -17.52 -10.73
N ARG A 375 -3.76 -16.33 -10.50
CA ARG A 375 -4.99 -16.16 -9.72
C ARG A 375 -6.18 -16.18 -10.65
N LEU A 376 -6.99 -17.23 -10.56
CA LEU A 376 -8.24 -17.35 -11.27
C LEU A 376 -9.33 -16.58 -10.53
N GLU A 377 -10.10 -15.76 -11.24
CA GLU A 377 -11.16 -14.93 -10.67
C GLU A 377 -12.49 -15.17 -11.39
N THR A 378 -13.55 -15.34 -10.59
CA THR A 378 -14.95 -15.22 -11.00
C THR A 378 -15.54 -13.91 -10.45
N SER A 379 -16.84 -13.67 -10.60
CA SER A 379 -17.49 -12.48 -10.04
C SER A 379 -17.51 -12.46 -8.50
N TYR A 380 -17.35 -13.61 -7.84
CA TYR A 380 -17.53 -13.75 -6.39
C TYR A 380 -16.40 -14.52 -5.68
N GLU A 381 -15.59 -15.26 -6.43
CA GLU A 381 -14.58 -16.18 -5.89
C GLU A 381 -13.24 -16.01 -6.59
N SER A 382 -12.17 -16.42 -5.91
CA SER A 382 -10.84 -16.49 -6.51
C SER A 382 -10.04 -17.66 -5.94
N GLY A 383 -9.20 -18.27 -6.77
CA GLY A 383 -8.33 -19.37 -6.38
C GLY A 383 -6.99 -19.28 -7.10
N THR A 384 -5.94 -19.80 -6.49
CA THR A 384 -4.58 -19.74 -7.03
C THR A 384 -4.18 -21.09 -7.59
N VAL A 385 -3.56 -21.08 -8.77
CA VAL A 385 -2.98 -22.26 -9.40
C VAL A 385 -1.54 -21.96 -9.82
N GLN A 386 -0.71 -22.99 -9.92
CA GLN A 386 0.60 -22.90 -10.55
C GLN A 386 0.52 -23.36 -12.00
N ILE A 387 1.17 -22.63 -12.91
CA ILE A 387 1.33 -23.06 -14.30
C ILE A 387 2.43 -24.13 -14.36
N LYS A 388 2.08 -25.36 -14.70
CA LYS A 388 3.06 -26.44 -14.89
C LYS A 388 3.78 -26.30 -16.22
N SER A 389 3.03 -26.08 -17.30
CA SER A 389 3.57 -25.98 -18.64
C SER A 389 2.60 -25.24 -19.57
N ILE A 390 3.12 -24.78 -20.71
CA ILE A 390 2.31 -24.12 -21.75
C ILE A 390 2.70 -24.72 -23.10
N ARG A 391 1.71 -25.19 -23.86
CA ARG A 391 1.90 -25.77 -25.20
C ARG A 391 1.07 -24.98 -26.21
N VAL A 392 1.60 -24.76 -27.40
CA VAL A 392 0.98 -23.90 -28.42
C VAL A 392 0.67 -24.71 -29.67
N TYR A 393 -0.56 -24.57 -30.16
CA TYR A 393 -1.12 -25.26 -31.33
C TYR A 393 -1.62 -24.25 -32.36
N SER A 394 -1.64 -24.64 -33.63
CA SER A 394 -2.18 -23.78 -34.70
C SER A 394 -3.70 -23.63 -34.63
N ASP A 395 -4.40 -24.65 -34.14
CA ASP A 395 -5.86 -24.73 -34.16
C ASP A 395 -6.36 -25.74 -33.10
N PHE A 396 -7.67 -25.72 -32.84
CA PHE A 396 -8.31 -26.61 -31.86
C PHE A 396 -8.32 -28.08 -32.29
N THR A 397 -8.23 -28.36 -33.59
CA THR A 397 -8.22 -29.74 -34.10
C THR A 397 -6.91 -30.42 -33.71
N LYS A 398 -5.77 -29.73 -33.91
CA LYS A 398 -4.45 -30.21 -33.48
C LYS A 398 -4.34 -30.28 -31.97
N LEU A 399 -4.84 -29.27 -31.25
CA LEU A 399 -4.91 -29.30 -29.79
C LEU A 399 -5.57 -30.59 -29.30
N LEU A 400 -6.80 -30.89 -29.75
CA LEU A 400 -7.53 -32.06 -29.27
C LEU A 400 -7.07 -33.39 -29.91
N ALA A 401 -6.18 -33.35 -30.90
CA ALA A 401 -5.47 -34.53 -31.39
C ALA A 401 -4.35 -34.97 -30.44
N THR A 402 -3.82 -34.05 -29.63
CA THR A 402 -2.71 -34.31 -28.70
C THR A 402 -3.17 -34.34 -27.25
N GLU A 403 -4.04 -33.41 -26.85
CA GLU A 403 -4.50 -33.25 -25.47
C GLU A 403 -5.82 -33.99 -25.23
N ASP A 404 -6.01 -34.51 -24.01
CA ASP A 404 -7.30 -35.10 -23.62
C ASP A 404 -8.36 -34.01 -23.47
N TRP A 405 -9.35 -34.06 -24.35
CA TRP A 405 -10.45 -33.09 -24.38
C TRP A 405 -11.22 -33.04 -23.05
N ARG A 406 -11.25 -34.15 -22.27
CA ARG A 406 -11.92 -34.20 -20.96
C ARG A 406 -11.25 -33.29 -19.93
N GLN A 407 -9.93 -33.12 -20.02
CA GLN A 407 -9.15 -32.22 -19.17
C GLN A 407 -9.27 -30.75 -19.58
N ILE A 408 -9.91 -30.46 -20.73
CA ILE A 408 -10.09 -29.11 -21.29
C ILE A 408 -11.55 -28.66 -21.17
N VAL A 409 -12.49 -29.46 -21.64
CA VAL A 409 -13.93 -29.18 -21.64
C VAL A 409 -14.65 -30.39 -21.04
N PRO A 410 -14.57 -30.59 -19.71
CA PRO A 410 -15.11 -31.80 -19.07
C PRO A 410 -16.62 -31.98 -19.26
N GLN A 411 -17.34 -30.91 -19.59
CA GLN A 411 -18.78 -30.95 -19.85
C GLN A 411 -19.16 -31.37 -21.28
N ALA A 412 -18.19 -31.56 -22.19
CA ALA A 412 -18.48 -32.08 -23.53
C ALA A 412 -18.75 -33.59 -23.46
N LYS A 413 -19.55 -34.12 -24.39
CA LYS A 413 -19.83 -35.55 -24.51
C LYS A 413 -18.77 -36.27 -25.33
N ASP A 414 -18.21 -35.57 -26.31
CA ASP A 414 -17.18 -36.09 -27.20
C ASP A 414 -16.22 -34.98 -27.68
N LYS A 415 -15.21 -35.40 -28.45
CA LYS A 415 -14.20 -34.50 -29.03
C LYS A 415 -14.80 -33.50 -30.02
N VAL A 416 -15.86 -33.86 -30.75
CA VAL A 416 -16.49 -32.98 -31.74
C VAL A 416 -17.21 -31.83 -31.02
N GLU A 417 -17.97 -32.14 -29.98
CA GLU A 417 -18.64 -31.16 -29.14
C GLU A 417 -17.63 -30.24 -28.43
N ALA A 418 -16.50 -30.78 -27.96
CA ALA A 418 -15.43 -29.97 -27.36
C ALA A 418 -14.89 -28.90 -28.35
N ILE A 419 -14.67 -29.26 -29.62
CA ILE A 419 -14.27 -28.29 -30.67
C ILE A 419 -15.35 -27.22 -30.86
N GLN A 420 -16.62 -27.63 -30.93
CA GLN A 420 -17.74 -26.69 -31.11
C GLN A 420 -17.83 -25.70 -29.94
N ILE A 421 -17.68 -26.16 -28.69
CA ILE A 421 -17.67 -25.30 -27.49
C ILE A 421 -16.49 -24.32 -27.55
N LEU A 422 -15.29 -24.79 -27.89
CA LEU A 422 -14.10 -23.93 -27.98
C LEU A 422 -14.26 -22.87 -29.07
N ARG A 423 -14.76 -23.23 -30.26
CA ARG A 423 -15.00 -22.29 -31.37
C ARG A 423 -16.13 -21.30 -31.10
N LYS A 424 -17.11 -21.66 -30.28
CA LYS A 424 -18.13 -20.73 -29.79
C LYS A 424 -17.54 -19.65 -28.87
N ILE A 425 -16.49 -19.97 -28.12
CA ILE A 425 -15.76 -19.01 -27.27
C ILE A 425 -14.75 -18.20 -28.11
N TYR A 426 -14.06 -18.87 -29.03
CA TYR A 426 -13.01 -18.34 -29.88
C TYR A 426 -13.28 -18.67 -31.36
N PRO A 427 -13.99 -17.78 -32.08
CA PRO A 427 -14.25 -17.97 -33.51
C PRO A 427 -12.95 -17.99 -34.33
N PRO A 428 -12.98 -18.41 -35.62
CA PRO A 428 -11.78 -18.67 -36.43
C PRO A 428 -10.73 -17.53 -36.44
N HIS A 429 -11.16 -16.27 -36.51
CA HIS A 429 -10.25 -15.12 -36.47
C HIS A 429 -9.46 -15.00 -35.15
N LYS A 430 -10.00 -15.51 -34.03
CA LYS A 430 -9.30 -15.59 -32.73
C LYS A 430 -8.43 -16.84 -32.63
N GLU A 431 -8.90 -17.97 -33.17
CA GLU A 431 -8.14 -19.22 -33.26
C GLU A 431 -6.80 -18.98 -33.99
N ASN A 432 -6.81 -18.16 -35.05
CA ASN A 432 -5.63 -17.74 -35.80
C ASN A 432 -4.55 -17.00 -34.99
N LEU A 433 -4.84 -16.55 -33.76
CA LEU A 433 -3.84 -15.97 -32.85
C LEU A 433 -2.92 -17.03 -32.23
N GLY A 434 -3.20 -18.32 -32.47
CA GLY A 434 -2.55 -19.47 -31.88
C GLY A 434 -3.25 -19.92 -30.60
N VAL A 435 -3.41 -21.23 -30.42
CA VAL A 435 -4.12 -21.84 -29.30
C VAL A 435 -3.12 -22.28 -28.23
N HIS A 436 -3.25 -21.75 -27.01
CA HIS A 436 -2.38 -22.04 -25.87
C HIS A 436 -3.12 -22.97 -24.90
N ALA A 437 -2.58 -24.17 -24.70
CA ALA A 437 -2.96 -25.07 -23.61
C ALA A 437 -2.08 -24.75 -22.40
N ILE A 438 -2.70 -24.25 -21.34
CA ILE A 438 -2.04 -23.86 -20.10
C ILE A 438 -2.35 -24.94 -19.07
N GLU A 439 -1.36 -25.77 -18.76
CA GLU A 439 -1.49 -26.81 -17.75
C GLU A 439 -1.33 -26.20 -16.36
N VAL A 440 -2.33 -26.41 -15.51
CA VAL A 440 -2.41 -25.80 -14.18
C VAL A 440 -2.62 -26.85 -13.10
N VAL A 441 -2.06 -26.58 -11.91
CA VAL A 441 -2.28 -27.37 -10.71
C VAL A 441 -2.71 -26.46 -9.57
N LYS A 442 -3.73 -26.90 -8.82
CA LYS A 442 -4.16 -26.20 -7.60
C LYS A 442 -3.07 -26.31 -6.54
N ILE A 443 -2.85 -25.20 -5.82
CA ILE A 443 -1.96 -25.13 -4.66
C ILE A 443 -2.76 -25.32 -3.39
#